data_AF-A0A358DCW9-F1
#
_entry.id   AF-A0A358DCW9-F1
#
_cell.length_a   1.000
_cell.length_b   1.000
_cell.length_c   1.000
_cell.angle_alpha   90.00
_cell.angle_beta   90.00
_cell.angle_gamma   90.00
#
_symmetry.space_group_name_H-M   'P 1'
#
loop_
_entity.id
_entity.type
_entity.pdbx_description
1 polymer ?
#
loop_
_entity_poly.entity_id
_entity_poly.type
_entity_poly.pdbx_seq_one_letter_code
_entity_poly.pdbx_strand_id
1 'polypeptide(L)'
;MRIGILTSGGDCPGLNAVIRGVVLKGTTAYGLDFVGIRDGWRGVVDGDFFPLSRHDVKGLSKVGGTILGTSRTNPYEGPRGGAENIARTLEDAGIDGILAIGGEGTLAAANRLWKDGINVLGVPKTIDNDLR
;
A
#
# COMPACT_ATOMS: atom_id res chain seq x y z
N MET A 1 1.89 16.15 2.73
CA MET A 1 1.84 14.78 3.27
C MET A 1 1.93 13.81 2.12
N ARG A 2 2.81 12.82 2.21
CA ARG A 2 3.11 11.83 1.18
C ARG A 2 2.72 10.43 1.63
N ILE A 3 1.86 9.77 0.86
CA ILE A 3 1.29 8.48 1.21
C ILE A 3 1.81 7.39 0.27
N GLY A 4 2.32 6.30 0.83
CA GLY A 4 2.67 5.09 0.08
C GLY A 4 1.46 4.20 -0.14
N ILE A 5 1.25 3.70 -1.35
CA ILE A 5 0.17 2.75 -1.67
C ILE A 5 0.78 1.41 -2.00
N LEU A 6 0.25 0.33 -1.41
CA LEU A 6 0.64 -1.04 -1.74
C LEU A 6 -0.58 -1.94 -1.98
N THR A 7 -0.39 -2.97 -2.80
CA THR A 7 -1.31 -4.10 -2.93
C THR A 7 -0.60 -5.38 -2.51
N SER A 8 -1.25 -6.20 -1.68
CA SER A 8 -0.64 -7.41 -1.12
C SER A 8 -1.64 -8.56 -1.02
N GLY A 9 -1.12 -9.80 -1.09
CA GLY A 9 -1.94 -11.02 -1.16
C GLY A 9 -2.40 -11.40 -2.58
N GLY A 10 -3.45 -12.21 -2.68
CA GLY A 10 -3.99 -12.64 -3.97
C GLY A 10 -4.59 -11.47 -4.76
N ASP A 11 -4.33 -11.43 -6.06
CA ASP A 11 -4.88 -10.40 -6.94
C ASP A 11 -6.40 -10.52 -7.09
N CYS A 12 -7.11 -9.41 -7.29
CA CYS A 12 -8.53 -9.43 -7.63
C CYS A 12 -8.96 -8.21 -8.46
N PRO A 13 -10.12 -8.30 -9.15
CA PRO A 13 -10.70 -7.15 -9.84
C PRO A 13 -10.94 -5.96 -8.88
N GLY A 14 -10.70 -4.75 -9.36
CA GLY A 14 -11.00 -3.51 -8.63
C GLY A 14 -9.81 -2.86 -7.91
N LEU A 15 -8.68 -3.54 -7.74
CA LEU A 15 -7.48 -2.98 -7.10
C LEU A 15 -7.00 -1.68 -7.77
N ASN A 16 -6.82 -1.72 -9.08
CA ASN A 16 -6.49 -0.55 -9.89
C ASN A 16 -7.53 0.58 -9.79
N ALA A 17 -8.80 0.26 -9.58
CA ALA A 17 -9.85 1.26 -9.38
C ALA A 17 -9.72 1.96 -8.02
N VAL A 18 -9.35 1.22 -6.96
CA VAL A 18 -9.05 1.77 -5.63
C VAL A 18 -7.83 2.69 -5.69
N ILE A 19 -6.72 2.22 -6.26
CA ILE A 19 -5.48 3.01 -6.41
C ILE A 19 -5.80 4.33 -7.11
N ARG A 20 -6.51 4.28 -8.25
CA ARG A 20 -6.91 5.49 -8.97
C ARG A 20 -7.83 6.38 -8.13
N GLY A 21 -8.81 5.81 -7.44
CA GLY A 21 -9.76 6.55 -6.62
C GLY A 21 -9.05 7.37 -5.54
N VAL A 22 -8.12 6.74 -4.82
CA VAL A 22 -7.34 7.40 -3.78
C VAL A 22 -6.43 8.47 -4.35
N VAL A 23 -5.63 8.15 -5.37
CA VAL A 23 -4.69 9.13 -5.96
C VAL A 23 -5.45 10.33 -6.51
N LEU A 24 -6.56 10.10 -7.23
CA LEU A 24 -7.36 11.16 -7.81
C LEU A 24 -7.94 12.06 -6.71
N LYS A 25 -8.65 11.48 -5.73
CA LYS A 25 -9.32 12.24 -4.68
C LYS A 25 -8.34 12.92 -3.73
N GLY A 26 -7.29 12.20 -3.33
CA GLY A 26 -6.22 12.71 -2.46
C GLY A 26 -5.52 13.92 -3.06
N THR A 27 -5.16 13.84 -4.35
CA THR A 27 -4.47 14.95 -5.02
C THR A 27 -5.42 16.14 -5.24
N THR A 28 -6.66 15.92 -5.71
CA THR A 28 -7.53 17.04 -6.12
C THR A 28 -8.28 17.72 -4.98
N ALA A 29 -8.58 16.99 -3.90
CA ALA A 29 -9.38 17.52 -2.79
C ALA A 29 -8.55 17.80 -1.53
N TYR A 30 -7.40 17.16 -1.37
CA TYR A 30 -6.64 17.18 -0.11
C TYR A 30 -5.16 17.58 -0.27
N GLY A 31 -4.69 17.82 -1.50
CA GLY A 31 -3.29 18.20 -1.74
C GLY A 31 -2.27 17.16 -1.29
N LEU A 32 -2.64 15.87 -1.34
CA LEU A 32 -1.76 14.76 -0.97
C LEU A 32 -0.88 14.35 -2.15
N ASP A 33 0.35 13.94 -1.83
CA ASP A 33 1.28 13.31 -2.77
C ASP A 33 1.32 11.79 -2.55
N PHE A 34 1.60 11.03 -3.60
CA PHE A 34 1.58 9.58 -3.55
C PHE A 34 2.85 8.93 -4.13
N VAL A 35 3.21 7.80 -3.55
CA VAL A 35 4.20 6.86 -4.11
C VAL A 35 3.60 5.48 -4.19
N GLY A 36 3.93 4.75 -5.25
CA GLY A 36 3.65 3.33 -5.38
C GLY A 36 4.73 2.53 -4.65
N ILE A 37 4.32 1.51 -3.92
CA ILE A 37 5.21 0.55 -3.26
C ILE A 37 5.12 -0.76 -4.03
N ARG A 38 6.26 -1.27 -4.50
CA ARG A 38 6.30 -2.45 -5.36
C ARG A 38 6.08 -3.75 -4.58
N ASP A 39 5.26 -4.64 -5.11
CA ASP A 39 5.05 -6.00 -4.60
C ASP A 39 4.68 -6.08 -3.11
N GLY A 40 3.78 -5.19 -2.67
CA GLY A 40 3.20 -5.26 -1.32
C GLY A 40 4.19 -4.92 -0.21
N TRP A 41 4.14 -5.68 0.89
CA TRP A 41 5.03 -5.46 2.04
C TRP A 41 6.50 -5.67 1.71
N ARG A 42 6.82 -6.45 0.66
CA ARG A 42 8.20 -6.61 0.19
C ARG A 42 8.83 -5.27 -0.16
N GLY A 43 8.12 -4.43 -0.92
CA GLY A 43 8.61 -3.10 -1.29
C GLY A 43 8.79 -2.18 -0.09
N VAL A 44 7.98 -2.34 0.97
CA VAL A 44 8.18 -1.59 2.23
C VAL A 44 9.48 -2.01 2.90
N VAL A 45 9.74 -3.31 3.01
CA VAL A 45 10.97 -3.86 3.63
C VAL A 45 12.20 -3.53 2.80
N ASP A 46 12.06 -3.51 1.47
CA ASP A 46 13.17 -3.31 0.53
C ASP A 46 13.44 -1.83 0.22
N GLY A 47 12.50 -0.93 0.51
CA GLY A 47 12.55 0.48 0.09
C GLY A 47 12.28 0.68 -1.41
N ASP A 48 11.50 -0.21 -2.03
CA ASP A 48 11.19 -0.18 -3.47
C ASP A 48 9.94 0.67 -3.74
N PHE A 49 10.19 1.96 -3.92
CA PHE A 49 9.18 2.98 -4.13
C PHE A 49 9.34 3.65 -5.51
N PHE A 50 8.23 4.07 -6.09
CA PHE A 50 8.23 4.85 -7.33
C PHE A 50 7.17 5.96 -7.30
N PRO A 51 7.37 7.08 -8.04
CA PRO A 51 6.37 8.13 -8.12
C PRO A 51 5.02 7.61 -8.64
N LEU A 52 3.92 8.03 -8.02
CA LEU A 52 2.57 7.65 -8.44
C LEU A 52 1.69 8.88 -8.54
N SER A 53 1.62 9.46 -9.73
CA SER A 53 0.87 10.68 -10.01
C SER A 53 -0.54 10.40 -10.57
N ARG A 54 -1.33 11.47 -10.67
CA ARG A 54 -2.63 11.44 -11.36
C ARG A 54 -2.54 10.98 -12.81
N HIS A 55 -1.40 11.21 -13.48
CA HIS A 55 -1.19 10.78 -14.86
C HIS A 55 -1.00 9.26 -14.94
N ASP A 56 -0.25 8.69 -13.99
CA ASP A 56 0.06 7.25 -13.93
C ASP A 56 -1.18 6.40 -13.68
N VAL A 57 -2.17 6.94 -12.97
CA VAL A 57 -3.43 6.24 -12.66
C VAL A 57 -4.54 6.45 -13.69
N LYS A 58 -4.29 7.16 -14.79
CA LYS A 58 -5.30 7.45 -15.81
C LYS A 58 -5.73 6.16 -16.52
N GLY A 59 -7.04 5.93 -16.59
CA GLY A 59 -7.61 4.77 -17.29
C GLY A 59 -7.59 3.45 -16.51
N LEU A 60 -7.00 3.41 -15.31
CA LEU A 60 -6.85 2.19 -14.52
C LEU A 60 -8.16 1.57 -14.01
N SER A 61 -9.25 2.33 -13.89
CA SER A 61 -10.53 1.83 -13.35
C SER A 61 -11.10 0.59 -14.05
N LYS A 62 -10.77 0.38 -15.33
CA LYS A 62 -11.24 -0.76 -16.13
C LYS A 62 -10.19 -1.85 -16.33
N VAL A 63 -9.02 -1.71 -15.73
CA VAL A 63 -7.89 -2.62 -15.90
C VAL A 63 -7.88 -3.59 -14.73
N GLY A 64 -7.92 -4.90 -15.04
CA GLY A 64 -7.79 -5.95 -14.04
C GLY A 64 -6.43 -5.93 -13.35
N GLY A 65 -6.36 -6.60 -12.21
CA GLY A 65 -5.14 -6.73 -11.44
C GLY A 65 -4.69 -5.46 -10.72
N THR A 66 -3.38 -5.37 -10.46
CA THR A 66 -2.73 -4.22 -9.82
C THR A 66 -1.48 -3.78 -10.57
N ILE A 67 -1.32 -2.46 -10.77
CA ILE A 67 -0.09 -1.87 -11.33
C ILE A 67 1.11 -1.90 -10.37
N LEU A 68 0.87 -2.18 -9.08
CA LEU A 68 1.91 -2.15 -8.04
C LEU A 68 2.58 -3.52 -7.85
N GLY A 69 2.00 -4.58 -8.42
CA GLY A 69 2.39 -5.96 -8.13
C GLY A 69 1.91 -6.43 -6.74
N THR A 70 2.30 -7.64 -6.35
CA THR A 70 1.93 -8.21 -5.06
C THR A 70 2.98 -9.22 -4.59
N SER A 71 3.10 -9.41 -3.27
CA SER A 71 3.84 -10.51 -2.68
C SER A 71 3.11 -11.05 -1.45
N ARG A 72 3.61 -12.16 -0.90
CA ARG A 72 3.14 -12.75 0.37
C ARG A 72 4.09 -12.44 1.54
N THR A 73 4.83 -11.35 1.44
CA THR A 73 5.84 -10.97 2.43
C THR A 73 5.18 -10.49 3.72
N ASN A 74 5.69 -10.97 4.85
CA ASN A 74 5.35 -10.42 6.16
C ASN A 74 6.34 -9.30 6.49
N PRO A 75 5.89 -8.05 6.76
CA PRO A 75 6.79 -6.93 7.03
C PRO A 75 7.62 -7.08 8.31
N TYR A 76 7.34 -8.09 9.15
CA TYR A 76 8.10 -8.39 10.36
C TYR A 76 9.20 -9.44 10.17
N GLU A 77 9.27 -10.05 8.99
CA GLU A 77 10.21 -11.13 8.73
C GLU A 77 11.47 -10.63 8.02
N GLY A 78 12.57 -11.34 8.23
CA GLY A 78 13.86 -11.05 7.64
C GLY A 78 14.64 -9.93 8.35
N PRO A 79 15.89 -9.68 7.93
CA PRO A 79 16.81 -8.79 8.62
C PRO A 79 16.40 -7.31 8.56
N ARG A 80 15.61 -6.93 7.55
CA ARG A 80 15.06 -5.56 7.39
C ARG A 80 13.60 -5.45 7.83
N GLY A 81 13.02 -6.53 8.36
CA GLY A 81 11.66 -6.52 8.87
C GLY A 81 11.54 -5.83 10.22
N GLY A 82 10.31 -5.59 10.66
CA GLY A 82 9.98 -5.01 11.97
C GLY A 82 9.67 -3.52 11.89
N ALA A 83 8.83 -3.05 12.81
CA ALA A 83 8.28 -1.70 12.80
C ALA A 83 9.36 -0.62 12.83
N GLU A 84 10.43 -0.80 13.60
CA GLU A 84 11.52 0.18 13.70
C GLU A 84 12.29 0.34 12.37
N ASN A 85 12.59 -0.77 11.69
CA ASN A 85 13.22 -0.74 10.37
C ASN A 85 12.29 -0.08 9.35
N ILE A 86 11.00 -0.42 9.38
CA ILE A 86 10.00 0.16 8.48
C ILE A 86 9.83 1.66 8.73
N ALA A 87 9.81 2.11 9.99
CA ALA A 87 9.77 3.53 10.33
C ALA A 87 10.92 4.29 9.67
N ARG A 88 12.16 3.77 9.80
CA ARG A 88 13.33 4.35 9.14
C ARG A 88 13.19 4.40 7.63
N THR A 89 12.79 3.28 7.00
CA THR A 89 12.60 3.22 5.55
C THR A 89 11.58 4.25 5.05
N LEU A 90 10.49 4.46 5.79
CA LEU A 90 9.48 5.45 5.45
C LEU A 90 9.96 6.88 5.68
N GLU A 91 10.67 7.12 6.79
CA GLU A 91 11.26 8.43 7.13
C GLU A 91 12.29 8.85 6.07
N ASP A 92 13.22 7.97 5.70
CA ASP A 92 14.24 8.20 4.67
C ASP A 92 13.60 8.52 3.30
N ALA A 93 12.45 7.93 3.00
CA ALA A 93 11.69 8.18 1.77
C ALA A 93 10.72 9.38 1.85
N GLY A 94 10.60 10.01 3.04
CA GLY A 94 9.64 11.07 3.32
C GLY A 94 8.18 10.62 3.12
N ILE A 95 7.85 9.40 3.56
CA ILE A 95 6.50 8.82 3.50
C ILE A 95 5.86 8.90 4.88
N ASP A 96 4.76 9.64 4.99
CA ASP A 96 4.08 9.92 6.26
C ASP A 96 3.12 8.80 6.69
N GLY A 97 2.75 7.91 5.76
CA GLY A 97 1.87 6.79 6.02
C GLY A 97 1.66 5.86 4.82
N ILE A 98 1.09 4.69 5.10
CA ILE A 98 0.85 3.63 4.12
C ILE A 98 -0.66 3.38 3.98
N LEU A 99 -1.12 3.25 2.75
CA LEU A 99 -2.42 2.67 2.41
C LEU A 99 -2.21 1.25 1.90
N ALA A 100 -2.58 0.28 2.73
CA ALA A 100 -2.40 -1.15 2.48
C ALA A 100 -3.69 -1.78 1.95
N ILE A 101 -3.71 -2.14 0.66
CA ILE A 101 -4.85 -2.79 0.02
C ILE A 101 -4.63 -4.30 -0.02
N GLY A 102 -5.48 -5.08 0.64
CA GLY A 102 -5.31 -6.53 0.66
C GLY A 102 -6.34 -7.28 1.51
N GLY A 103 -6.15 -8.59 1.57
CA GLY A 103 -6.97 -9.49 2.39
C GLY A 103 -6.47 -9.60 3.83
N GLU A 104 -6.94 -10.61 4.56
CA GLU A 104 -6.72 -10.79 6.01
C GLU A 104 -5.25 -10.63 6.42
N GLY A 105 -4.33 -11.38 5.81
CA GLY A 105 -2.90 -11.30 6.17
C GLY A 105 -2.29 -9.91 5.94
N THR A 106 -2.76 -9.17 4.93
CA THR A 106 -2.30 -7.80 4.68
C THR A 106 -2.82 -6.85 5.75
N LEU A 107 -4.10 -6.97 6.11
CA LEU A 107 -4.74 -6.12 7.12
C LEU A 107 -4.26 -6.45 8.54
N ALA A 108 -3.95 -7.71 8.84
CA ALA A 108 -3.36 -8.13 10.11
C ALA A 108 -1.97 -7.50 10.31
N ALA A 109 -1.12 -7.54 9.27
CA ALA A 109 0.17 -6.87 9.27
C ALA A 109 0.03 -5.34 9.39
N ALA A 110 -0.91 -4.74 8.66
CA ALA A 110 -1.23 -3.31 8.75
C ALA A 110 -1.65 -2.90 10.17
N ASN A 111 -2.55 -3.66 10.80
CA ASN A 111 -3.02 -3.42 12.15
C ASN A 111 -1.89 -3.53 13.18
N ARG A 112 -0.99 -4.51 13.02
CA ARG A 112 0.19 -4.64 13.87
C ARG A 112 1.12 -3.44 13.73
N LEU A 113 1.45 -3.04 12.49
CA LEU A 113 2.28 -1.85 12.23
C LEU A 113 1.65 -0.58 12.81
N TRP A 114 0.33 -0.44 12.72
CA TRP A 114 -0.39 0.68 13.33
C TRP A 114 -0.26 0.71 14.85
N LYS A 115 -0.41 -0.44 15.52
CA LYS A 115 -0.18 -0.56 16.97
C LYS A 115 1.27 -0.24 17.36
N ASP A 116 2.21 -0.54 16.47
CA ASP A 116 3.64 -0.27 16.65
C ASP A 116 4.03 1.16 16.22
N GLY A 117 3.06 2.05 15.95
CA GLY A 117 3.27 3.48 15.73
C GLY A 117 3.44 3.93 14.28
N ILE A 118 3.29 3.02 13.31
CA ILE A 118 3.33 3.38 11.88
C ILE A 118 1.94 3.81 11.42
N ASN A 119 1.83 4.96 10.74
CA ASN A 119 0.55 5.39 10.17
C ASN A 119 0.17 4.46 9.01
N VAL A 120 -0.76 3.52 9.25
CA VAL A 120 -1.27 2.62 8.23
C VAL A 120 -2.79 2.66 8.17
N LEU A 121 -3.33 2.78 6.95
CA LEU A 121 -4.74 2.62 6.64
C LEU A 121 -4.94 1.33 5.83
N GLY A 122 -5.75 0.41 6.34
CA GLY A 122 -6.11 -0.81 5.62
C GLY A 122 -7.32 -0.59 4.70
N VAL A 123 -7.24 -1.07 3.46
CA VAL A 123 -8.38 -1.17 2.54
C VAL A 123 -8.68 -2.65 2.27
N PRO A 124 -9.84 -3.15 2.74
CA PRO A 124 -10.17 -4.55 2.63
C PRO A 124 -10.40 -4.97 1.19
N LYS A 125 -9.78 -6.08 0.82
CA LYS A 125 -9.86 -6.68 -0.51
C LYS A 125 -10.00 -8.20 -0.39
N THR A 126 -11.16 -8.72 -0.74
CA THR A 126 -11.46 -10.15 -0.82
C THR A 126 -12.43 -10.41 -1.98
N ILE A 127 -12.28 -11.53 -2.67
CA ILE A 127 -13.32 -12.04 -3.58
C ILE A 127 -14.30 -12.96 -2.83
N ASP A 128 -13.88 -13.46 -1.68
CA ASP A 128 -14.57 -14.44 -0.86
C ASP A 128 -15.58 -13.78 0.10
N ASN A 129 -15.51 -12.44 0.25
CA ASN A 129 -16.38 -11.61 1.09
C ASN A 129 -16.43 -12.08 2.55
N ASP A 130 -15.27 -12.46 3.09
CA ASP A 130 -15.08 -13.16 4.35
C ASP A 130 -14.27 -12.37 5.39
N LEU A 131 -13.85 -11.14 5.06
CA LEU A 131 -13.14 -10.26 5.98
C LEU A 131 -14.07 -9.82 7.12
N ARG A 132 -13.57 -9.88 8.36
CA ARG A 132 -14.27 -9.53 9.59
C ARG A 132 -13.55 -8.43 10.35
#